data_AF-A0A2E0TED8-F1
#
_entry.id   AF-A0A2E0TED8-F1
#
_cell.length_a   1.000
_cell.length_b   1.000
_cell.length_c   1.000
_cell.angle_alpha   90.00
_cell.angle_beta   90.00
_cell.angle_gamma   90.00
#
_symmetry.space_group_name_H-M   'P 1'
#
loop_
_entity.id
_entity.type
_entity.pdbx_description
1 polymer ?
#
loop_
_entity_poly.entity_id
_entity_poly.type
_entity_poly.pdbx_seq_one_letter_code
_entity_poly.pdbx_strand_id
1 'polypeptide(L)'
;MAQDARAISRRLVRELDRARVERRADRAACLDRALSQVHAVLRQVDHRRRRVARAGPAARRHHAATLPAYRERLRALRIEGRRCVGEGPAMGPSITRVVVTVAPDVPDEDPTRRPRERSAALLVPPP
;
A
#
# COMPACT_ATOMS: atom_id res chain seq x y z
N MET A 1 -14.37 -14.22 2.12
CA MET A 1 -13.24 -13.37 2.55
C MET A 1 -12.13 -14.15 3.26
N ALA A 2 -12.31 -14.54 4.52
CA ALA A 2 -11.26 -15.24 5.27
C ALA A 2 -11.00 -16.65 4.71
N GLN A 3 -12.04 -17.36 4.26
CA GLN A 3 -11.88 -18.62 3.53
C GLN A 3 -11.10 -18.42 2.22
N ASP A 4 -11.44 -17.40 1.41
CA ASP A 4 -10.73 -17.09 0.16
C ASP A 4 -9.24 -16.79 0.39
N ALA A 5 -8.93 -15.97 1.38
CA ALA A 5 -7.56 -15.62 1.73
C ALA A 5 -6.75 -16.84 2.24
N ARG A 6 -7.38 -17.71 3.04
CA ARG A 6 -6.75 -18.99 3.46
C ARG A 6 -6.53 -19.93 2.27
N ALA A 7 -7.46 -19.97 1.32
CA ALA A 7 -7.30 -20.76 0.10
C ALA A 7 -6.15 -20.24 -0.77
N ILE A 8 -6.04 -18.92 -0.94
CA ILE A 8 -4.93 -18.26 -1.64
C ILE A 8 -3.61 -18.57 -0.94
N SER A 9 -3.52 -18.40 0.38
CA SER A 9 -2.30 -18.70 1.14
C SER A 9 -1.87 -20.15 1.00
N ARG A 10 -2.79 -21.12 1.15
CA ARG A 10 -2.46 -22.55 0.94
C ARG A 10 -1.95 -22.85 -0.45
N ARG A 11 -2.52 -22.20 -1.48
CA ARG A 11 -2.04 -22.35 -2.84
C ARG A 11 -0.61 -21.81 -2.98
N LEU A 12 -0.36 -20.60 -2.53
CA LEU A 12 0.96 -19.97 -2.64
C LEU A 12 2.05 -20.72 -1.86
N VAL A 13 1.72 -21.31 -0.70
CA VAL A 13 2.64 -22.19 0.04
C VAL A 13 3.06 -23.39 -0.79
N ARG A 14 2.11 -24.08 -1.43
CA ARG A 14 2.43 -25.22 -2.30
C ARG A 14 3.33 -24.83 -3.48
N GLU A 15 3.07 -23.69 -4.09
CA GLU A 15 3.91 -23.17 -5.18
C GLU A 15 5.31 -22.76 -4.68
N LEU A 16 5.40 -22.20 -3.47
CA LEU A 16 6.67 -21.83 -2.85
C LEU A 16 7.52 -23.08 -2.59
N ASP A 17 6.91 -24.12 -2.02
CA ASP A 17 7.59 -25.40 -1.76
C ASP A 17 8.09 -26.01 -3.07
N ARG A 18 7.26 -25.99 -4.12
CA ARG A 18 7.67 -26.43 -5.47
C ARG A 18 8.83 -25.60 -6.01
N ALA A 19 8.78 -24.27 -5.92
CA ALA A 19 9.85 -23.40 -6.40
C ALA A 19 11.18 -23.62 -5.66
N ARG A 20 11.11 -23.93 -4.35
CA ARG A 20 12.28 -24.29 -3.53
C ARG A 20 12.90 -25.62 -3.98
N VAL A 21 12.07 -26.65 -4.18
CA VAL A 21 12.52 -27.96 -4.69
C VAL A 21 13.16 -27.83 -6.08
N GLU A 22 12.55 -27.04 -6.96
CA GLU A 22 13.05 -26.77 -8.32
C GLU A 22 14.24 -25.79 -8.35
N ARG A 23 14.74 -25.32 -7.19
CA ARG A 23 15.83 -24.33 -7.05
C ARG A 23 15.61 -23.04 -7.83
N ARG A 24 14.36 -22.62 -8.00
CA ARG A 24 13.98 -21.37 -8.68
C ARG A 24 13.95 -20.21 -7.68
N ALA A 25 15.13 -19.69 -7.35
CA ALA A 25 15.31 -18.66 -6.30
C ALA A 25 14.42 -17.42 -6.51
N ASP A 26 14.35 -16.89 -7.73
CA ASP A 26 13.54 -15.70 -8.04
C ASP A 26 12.05 -15.93 -7.83
N ARG A 27 11.56 -17.11 -8.22
CA ARG A 27 10.14 -17.48 -8.03
C ARG A 27 9.83 -17.68 -6.55
N ALA A 28 10.72 -18.31 -5.80
CA ALA A 28 10.57 -18.48 -4.37
C ALA A 28 10.52 -17.12 -3.66
N ALA A 29 11.41 -16.18 -4.01
CA ALA A 29 11.41 -14.83 -3.45
C ALA A 29 10.12 -14.05 -3.78
N CYS A 30 9.63 -14.15 -5.02
CA CYS A 30 8.37 -13.54 -5.42
C CYS A 30 7.17 -14.10 -4.63
N LEU A 31 7.08 -15.44 -4.52
CA LEU A 31 6.00 -16.12 -3.80
C LEU A 31 6.04 -15.83 -2.29
N ASP A 32 7.22 -15.73 -1.69
CA ASP A 32 7.41 -15.40 -0.27
C ASP A 32 6.93 -13.98 0.06
N ARG A 33 7.23 -13.00 -0.81
CA ARG A 33 6.69 -11.64 -0.70
C ARG A 33 5.16 -11.62 -0.80
N ALA A 34 4.60 -12.32 -1.78
CA ALA A 34 3.15 -12.41 -1.96
C ALA A 34 2.46 -13.05 -0.73
N LEU A 35 3.03 -14.13 -0.18
CA LEU A 35 2.56 -14.78 1.04
C LEU A 35 2.59 -13.85 2.25
N SER A 36 3.71 -13.15 2.45
CA SER A 36 3.86 -12.18 3.54
C SER A 36 2.79 -11.08 3.48
N GLN A 37 2.51 -10.56 2.29
CA GLN A 37 1.45 -9.57 2.09
C GLN A 37 0.05 -10.16 2.35
N VAL A 38 -0.25 -11.39 1.91
CA VAL A 38 -1.52 -12.07 2.20
C VAL A 38 -1.71 -12.23 3.72
N HIS A 39 -0.67 -12.63 4.45
CA HIS A 39 -0.73 -12.76 5.90
C HIS A 39 -0.92 -11.42 6.61
N ALA A 40 -0.27 -10.36 6.14
CA ALA A 40 -0.47 -9.01 6.65
C ALA A 40 -1.92 -8.55 6.49
N VAL A 41 -2.50 -8.73 5.30
CA VAL A 41 -3.90 -8.37 5.03
C VAL A 41 -4.86 -9.20 5.88
N LEU A 42 -4.61 -10.51 6.06
CA LEU A 42 -5.40 -11.36 6.96
C LEU A 42 -5.42 -10.83 8.39
N ARG A 43 -4.26 -10.46 8.95
CA ARG A 43 -4.16 -9.86 10.28
C ARG A 43 -4.93 -8.55 10.38
N GLN A 44 -4.85 -7.70 9.36
CA GLN A 44 -5.61 -6.44 9.30
C GLN A 44 -7.12 -6.67 9.26
N VAL A 45 -7.59 -7.64 8.46
CA VAL A 45 -9.01 -8.00 8.38
C VAL A 45 -9.51 -8.52 9.72
N ASP A 46 -8.77 -9.40 10.38
CA ASP A 46 -9.15 -9.92 11.70
C ASP A 46 -9.14 -8.84 12.78
N HIS A 47 -8.16 -7.95 12.78
CA HIS A 47 -8.13 -6.78 13.65
C HIS A 47 -9.37 -5.89 13.42
N ARG A 48 -9.70 -5.60 12.16
CA ARG A 48 -10.84 -4.76 11.80
C ARG A 48 -12.16 -5.40 12.21
N ARG A 49 -12.32 -6.71 12.02
CA ARG A 49 -13.50 -7.48 12.46
C ARG A 49 -13.71 -7.41 13.97
N ARG A 50 -12.64 -7.55 14.76
CA ARG A 50 -12.72 -7.40 16.22
C ARG A 50 -13.18 -5.99 16.63
N ARG A 51 -12.70 -4.95 15.93
CA ARG A 51 -13.16 -3.57 16.14
C ARG A 51 -14.64 -3.38 15.77
N VAL A 52 -15.10 -3.94 14.64
CA VAL A 52 -16.53 -3.93 14.26
C VAL A 52 -17.39 -4.58 15.33
N ALA A 53 -16.97 -5.75 15.84
CA ALA A 53 -17.73 -6.50 16.84
C ALA A 53 -17.88 -5.75 18.17
N ARG A 54 -16.89 -4.93 18.54
CA ARG A 54 -16.87 -4.13 19.78
C ARG A 54 -17.43 -2.71 19.61
N ALA A 55 -17.77 -2.30 18.38
CA ALA A 55 -18.14 -0.94 18.06
C ALA A 55 -19.65 -0.68 18.21
N GLY A 56 -20.00 0.54 18.62
CA GLY A 56 -21.36 1.06 18.53
C GLY A 56 -21.88 1.15 17.07
N PRO A 57 -23.18 1.38 16.86
CA PRO A 57 -23.82 1.31 15.54
C PRO A 57 -23.18 2.23 14.47
N ALA A 58 -22.77 3.44 14.84
CA ALA A 58 -22.12 4.39 13.93
C ALA A 58 -20.72 3.93 13.51
N ALA A 59 -19.89 3.51 14.46
CA ALA A 59 -18.53 3.03 14.20
C ALA A 59 -18.53 1.69 13.43
N ARG A 60 -19.56 0.85 13.58
CA ARG A 60 -19.74 -0.37 12.76
C ARG A 60 -19.87 -0.08 11.27
N ARG A 61 -20.64 0.94 10.87
CA ARG A 61 -20.81 1.31 9.44
C ARG A 61 -19.49 1.79 8.84
N HIS A 62 -18.79 2.69 9.54
CA HIS A 62 -17.49 3.18 9.11
C HIS A 62 -16.45 2.05 9.00
N HIS A 63 -16.46 1.11 9.96
CA HIS A 63 -15.56 -0.04 9.93
C HIS A 63 -15.91 -1.06 8.82
N ALA A 64 -17.19 -1.26 8.55
CA ALA A 64 -17.65 -2.12 7.46
C ALA A 64 -17.27 -1.58 6.07
N ALA A 65 -17.28 -0.25 5.87
CA ALA A 65 -16.92 0.41 4.61
C ALA A 65 -15.49 0.09 4.13
N THR A 66 -14.58 -0.28 5.04
CA THR A 66 -13.18 -0.65 4.69
C THR A 66 -13.01 -2.12 4.28
N LEU A 67 -13.98 -2.99 4.56
CA LEU A 67 -13.89 -4.42 4.24
C LEU A 67 -13.83 -4.73 2.73
N PRO A 68 -14.55 -4.02 1.84
CA PRO A 68 -14.39 -4.19 0.39
C PRO A 68 -12.98 -3.93 -0.11
N ALA A 69 -12.29 -2.90 0.40
CA ALA A 69 -10.90 -2.59 0.00
C ALA A 69 -9.94 -3.75 0.31
N TYR A 70 -10.12 -4.43 1.46
CA TYR A 70 -9.35 -5.64 1.77
C TYR A 70 -9.65 -6.81 0.83
N ARG A 71 -10.90 -6.95 0.34
CA ARG A 71 -11.24 -7.97 -0.68
C ARG A 71 -10.49 -7.73 -1.97
N GLU A 72 -10.49 -6.48 -2.43
CA GLU A 72 -9.81 -6.09 -3.66
C GLU A 72 -8.30 -6.31 -3.55
N ARG A 73 -7.70 -5.93 -2.42
CA ARG A 73 -6.28 -6.20 -2.16
C ARG A 73 -5.94 -7.69 -2.18
N LEU A 74 -6.78 -8.55 -1.59
CA LEU A 74 -6.61 -10.01 -1.66
C LEU A 74 -6.74 -10.55 -3.10
N ARG A 75 -7.62 -9.96 -3.92
CA ARG A 75 -7.75 -10.33 -5.34
C ARG A 75 -6.49 -9.95 -6.13
N ALA A 76 -5.94 -8.75 -5.88
CA ALA A 76 -4.69 -8.31 -6.49
C ALA A 76 -3.51 -9.24 -6.12
N LEU A 77 -3.36 -9.56 -4.83
CA LEU A 77 -2.33 -10.50 -4.34
C LEU A 77 -2.46 -11.90 -4.95
N ARG A 78 -3.69 -12.37 -5.20
CA ARG A 78 -3.91 -13.64 -5.91
C ARG A 78 -3.40 -13.57 -7.35
N ILE A 79 -3.60 -12.45 -8.03
CA ILE A 79 -3.11 -12.25 -9.40
C ILE A 79 -1.59 -12.17 -9.40
N GLU A 80 -1.00 -11.40 -8.48
CA GLU A 80 0.45 -11.27 -8.32
C GLU A 80 1.13 -12.63 -8.03
N GLY A 81 0.56 -13.42 -7.13
CA GLY A 81 1.08 -14.75 -6.84
C GLY A 81 1.00 -15.72 -8.03
N ARG A 82 -0.02 -15.57 -8.90
CA ARG A 82 -0.08 -16.32 -10.17
C ARG A 82 1.03 -15.85 -11.14
N ARG A 83 1.30 -14.53 -11.20
CA ARG A 83 2.41 -13.99 -12.02
C ARG A 83 3.76 -14.52 -11.58
N CYS A 84 3.99 -14.74 -10.29
CA CYS A 84 5.23 -15.35 -9.79
C CYS A 84 5.51 -16.75 -10.37
N VAL A 85 4.46 -17.50 -10.74
CA VAL A 85 4.57 -18.83 -11.38
C VAL A 85 4.38 -18.79 -12.90
N GLY A 86 4.31 -17.59 -13.49
CA GLY A 86 4.10 -17.41 -14.93
C GLY A 86 2.66 -17.63 -15.39
N GLU A 87 1.70 -17.74 -14.46
CA GLU A 87 0.28 -17.86 -14.78
C GLU A 87 -0.41 -16.49 -14.69
N GLY A 88 -1.15 -16.12 -15.74
CA GLY A 88 -1.98 -14.91 -15.76
C GLY A 88 -1.55 -13.88 -16.79
N PRO A 89 -2.43 -12.92 -17.14
CA PRO A 89 -2.12 -11.92 -18.14
C PRO A 89 -0.88 -11.13 -17.71
N ALA A 90 0.04 -10.95 -18.65
CA ALA A 90 1.13 -10.00 -18.55
C ALA A 90 0.53 -8.59 -18.50
N MET A 91 -0.01 -8.20 -17.34
CA MET A 91 -0.12 -6.79 -17.02
C MET A 91 1.32 -6.39 -16.78
N GLY A 92 1.92 -5.77 -17.79
CA GLY A 92 3.26 -5.19 -17.75
C GLY A 92 3.44 -4.35 -16.48
N PRO A 93 4.70 -4.03 -16.11
CA PRO A 93 4.98 -3.31 -14.88
C PRO A 93 3.99 -2.15 -14.78
N SER A 94 3.15 -2.17 -13.76
CA SER A 94 2.22 -1.07 -13.50
C SER A 94 3.09 0.06 -12.95
N ILE A 95 3.84 0.71 -13.84
CA ILE A 95 4.66 1.86 -13.53
C ILE A 95 3.67 2.99 -13.30
N THR A 96 3.31 3.23 -12.04
CA THR A 96 2.65 4.49 -11.68
C THR A 96 3.67 5.61 -11.93
N ARG A 97 3.62 6.25 -13.11
CA ARG A 97 4.43 7.42 -13.41
C ARG A 97 3.73 8.64 -12.83
N VAL A 98 4.27 9.18 -11.74
CA VAL A 98 3.84 10.47 -11.20
C VAL A 98 4.48 11.55 -12.08
N VAL A 99 3.66 12.22 -12.90
CA VAL A 99 4.07 13.42 -13.63
C VAL A 99 3.65 14.61 -12.78
N VAL A 100 4.62 15.30 -12.20
CA VAL A 100 4.37 16.57 -11.51
C VAL A 100 4.55 17.67 -12.54
N THR A 101 3.45 18.33 -12.91
CA THR A 101 3.50 19.55 -13.72
C THR A 101 3.52 20.73 -12.76
N VAL A 102 4.68 21.39 -12.64
CA VAL A 102 4.79 22.66 -11.90
C VAL A 102 4.45 23.77 -12.88
N ALA A 103 3.50 24.63 -12.52
CA ALA A 103 3.14 25.77 -13.34
C ALA A 103 4.32 26.77 -13.38
N PRO A 104 4.57 27.45 -14.52
CA PRO A 104 5.75 28.29 -14.72
C PRO A 104 5.74 29.57 -13.88
N ASP A 105 4.64 29.89 -13.22
CA ASP A 105 4.44 31.03 -12.32
C ASP A 105 4.73 30.70 -10.86
N VAL A 106 5.13 29.47 -10.53
CA VAL A 106 5.53 29.11 -9.16
C VAL A 106 6.87 29.78 -8.85
N PRO A 107 6.93 30.67 -7.84
CA PRO A 107 8.18 31.29 -7.45
C PRO A 107 9.14 30.24 -6.87
N ASP A 108 10.39 30.27 -7.32
CA ASP A 108 11.47 29.37 -6.87
C ASP A 108 11.98 29.81 -5.48
N GLU A 109 11.15 29.58 -4.48
CA GLU A 109 11.48 29.86 -3.08
C GLU A 109 12.26 28.70 -2.49
N ASP A 110 13.56 28.90 -2.27
CA ASP A 110 14.44 27.96 -1.59
C ASP A 110 14.02 27.81 -0.10
N PRO A 111 13.45 26.66 0.31
CA PRO A 111 12.92 26.47 1.66
C PRO A 111 14.02 26.36 2.74
N THR A 112 15.30 26.35 2.35
CA THR A 112 16.43 26.35 3.29
C THR A 112 16.81 27.74 3.77
N ARG A 113 16.32 28.80 3.12
CA ARG A 113 16.59 30.19 3.51
C ARG A 113 15.57 30.67 4.53
N ARG A 114 15.99 30.76 5.80
CA ARG A 114 15.21 31.44 6.83
C ARG A 114 15.15 32.96 6.54
N PRO A 115 13.99 33.62 6.69
CA PRO A 115 13.91 35.07 6.57
C PRO A 115 14.87 35.72 7.58
N ARG A 116 15.82 36.52 7.09
CA ARG A 116 16.65 37.39 7.93
C ARG A 116 15.71 38.43 8.53
N GLU A 117 15.47 38.38 9.84
CA GLU A 117 14.74 39.42 10.56
C GLU A 117 15.39 40.78 10.23
N ARG A 118 14.68 41.63 9.48
CA ARG A 118 15.10 43.01 9.28
C ARG A 118 14.71 43.75 10.56
N SER A 119 15.71 44.10 11.37
CA SER A 119 15.57 45.06 12.47
C SER A 119 14.86 46.31 11.94
N ALA A 120 13.67 46.59 12.47
CA ALA A 120 12.93 47.80 12.15
C ALA A 120 13.70 49.01 12.70
N ALA A 121 14.32 49.79 11.82
CA ALA A 121 14.72 51.14 12.18
C ALA A 121 13.45 51.97 12.30
N LEU A 122 13.11 52.37 13.53
CA LEU A 122 12.10 53.40 13.81
C LEU A 122 12.46 54.67 13.02
N LEU A 123 11.67 55.00 12.00
CA LEU A 123 11.65 56.34 11.43
C LEU A 123 10.62 57.17 12.20
N VAL A 124 11.11 57.99 13.12
CA VAL A 124 10.37 59.15 13.65
C VAL A 124 10.54 60.29 12.62
N PRO A 125 9.45 60.89 12.09
CA PRO A 125 9.57 62.04 11.20
C PRO A 125 9.78 63.35 12.00
N PRO A 126 10.68 64.27 11.57
CA PRO A 126 10.75 65.62 12.14
C PRO A 126 9.83 66.61 11.39
N PRO A 127 9.56 67.83 11.93
CA PRO A 127 8.29 68.56 11.83
C PRO A 127 7.97 69.16 10.46
#